data_AF-A0A934DX82-F1
#
_entry.id   AF-A0A934DX82-F1
#
_cell.length_a   1.000
_cell.length_b   1.000
_cell.length_c   1.000
_cell.angle_alpha   90.00
_cell.angle_beta   90.00
_cell.angle_gamma   90.00
#
_symmetry.space_group_name_H-M   'P 1'
#
loop_
_entity.id
_entity.type
_entity.pdbx_description
1 polymer ?
#
loop_
_entity_poly.entity_id
_entity_poly.type
_entity_poly.pdbx_seq_one_letter_code
_entity_poly.pdbx_strand_id
1 'polypeptide(L)'
;RTIPEAVMGGVSIALFGVIAAAGTRLFVEAKVNFSEKRNLMLASVIMVLGVGGAKLHLGSFELDQMTLATAAGILLNLVLPRPAAQPAAEKPAEAARC
;
A
#
# COMPACT_ATOMS: atom_id res chain seq x y z
N ARG A 1 14.73 33.46 -2.01
CA ARG A 1 15.39 32.74 -3.13
C ARG A 1 14.29 31.94 -3.81
N THR A 2 13.96 32.28 -5.04
CA THR A 2 12.75 31.80 -5.73
C THR A 2 13.13 30.56 -6.54
N ILE A 3 12.90 29.36 -5.99
CA ILE A 3 12.90 28.15 -6.81
C ILE A 3 11.62 28.24 -7.67
N PRO A 4 11.70 28.18 -9.01
CA PRO A 4 10.52 28.24 -9.87
C PRO A 4 9.54 27.10 -9.53
N GLU A 5 8.25 27.40 -9.44
CA GLU A 5 7.21 26.41 -9.12
C GLU A 5 7.21 25.22 -10.10
N ALA A 6 7.55 25.46 -11.36
CA ALA A 6 7.69 24.43 -12.38
C ALA A 6 8.72 23.34 -12.01
N VAL A 7 9.81 23.71 -11.35
CA VAL A 7 10.86 22.75 -10.92
C VAL A 7 10.42 21.99 -9.68
N MET A 8 9.76 22.65 -8.73
CA MET A 8 9.22 22.00 -7.53
C MET A 8 8.20 20.91 -7.87
N GLY A 9 7.34 21.18 -8.88
CA GLY A 9 6.42 20.17 -9.42
C GLY A 9 7.15 18.96 -9.98
N GLY A 10 8.19 19.18 -10.81
CA GLY A 10 8.97 18.09 -11.42
C GLY A 10 9.65 17.17 -10.41
N VAL A 11 10.29 17.74 -9.38
CA VAL A 11 10.95 16.93 -8.33
C VAL A 11 9.94 16.13 -7.52
N SER A 12 8.77 16.70 -7.21
CA SER A 12 7.72 15.99 -6.46
C SER A 12 7.17 14.78 -7.23
N ILE A 13 6.94 14.93 -8.54
CA ILE A 13 6.47 13.85 -9.41
C ILE A 13 7.51 12.73 -9.47
N ALA A 14 8.79 13.07 -9.62
CA ALA A 14 9.87 12.10 -9.62
C ALA A 14 9.97 11.34 -8.28
N LEU A 15 9.86 12.06 -7.15
CA LEU A 15 9.92 11.47 -5.82
C LEU A 15 8.77 10.49 -5.57
N PHE A 16 7.52 10.90 -5.83
CA PHE A 16 6.36 10.03 -5.68
C PHE A 16 6.41 8.84 -6.64
N GLY A 17 6.95 9.02 -7.86
CA GLY A 17 7.16 7.94 -8.82
C GLY A 17 8.12 6.87 -8.31
N VAL A 18 9.24 7.26 -7.68
CA VAL A 18 10.21 6.31 -7.10
C VAL A 18 9.59 5.54 -5.94
N ILE A 19 8.80 6.20 -5.08
CA ILE A 19 8.08 5.53 -3.97
C ILE A 19 7.10 4.48 -4.51
N ALA A 20 6.32 4.83 -5.53
CA ALA A 20 5.37 3.90 -6.17
C ALA A 20 6.08 2.70 -6.84
N ALA A 21 7.21 2.96 -7.50
CA ALA A 21 8.04 1.91 -8.09
C ALA A 21 8.62 0.96 -7.02
N ALA A 22 9.06 1.49 -5.88
CA ALA A 22 9.56 0.70 -4.76
C ALA A 22 8.46 -0.21 -4.17
N GLY A 23 7.23 0.30 -4.04
CA GLY A 23 6.09 -0.51 -3.59
C GLY A 23 5.74 -1.65 -4.55
N THR A 24 5.72 -1.36 -5.86
CA THR A 24 5.47 -2.40 -6.88
C THR A 24 6.58 -3.44 -6.92
N ARG A 25 7.83 -3.00 -6.78
CA ARG A 25 9.01 -3.88 -6.70
C ARG A 25 8.93 -4.82 -5.52
N LEU A 26 8.44 -4.37 -4.36
CA LEU A 26 8.25 -5.22 -3.18
C LEU A 26 7.30 -6.39 -3.46
N PHE A 27 6.22 -6.18 -4.23
CA PHE A 27 5.31 -7.27 -4.61
C PHE A 27 5.97 -8.31 -5.52
N VAL A 28 6.84 -7.88 -6.43
CA VAL A 28 7.57 -8.78 -7.34
C VAL A 28 8.67 -9.54 -6.59
N GLU A 29 9.45 -8.87 -5.74
CA GLU A 29 10.52 -9.49 -4.94
C GLU A 29 9.96 -10.47 -3.90
N ALA A 30 8.82 -10.13 -3.28
CA ALA A 30 8.11 -11.03 -2.37
C ALA A 30 7.47 -12.24 -3.09
N LYS A 31 7.50 -12.30 -4.43
CA LYS A 31 6.88 -13.34 -5.26
C LYS A 31 5.43 -13.62 -4.83
N VAL A 32 4.63 -12.56 -4.69
CA VAL A 32 3.22 -12.70 -4.33
C VAL A 32 2.51 -13.55 -5.39
N ASN A 33 1.96 -14.68 -4.98
CA ASN A 33 1.23 -15.56 -5.88
C ASN A 33 -0.18 -14.99 -6.13
N PHE A 34 -0.37 -14.37 -7.29
CA PHE A 34 -1.68 -13.85 -7.74
C PHE A 34 -2.60 -14.93 -8.33
N SER A 35 -2.13 -16.18 -8.44
CA SER A 35 -2.98 -17.31 -8.85
C SER A 35 -3.96 -17.69 -7.72
N GLU A 36 -3.60 -17.41 -6.47
CA GLU A 36 -4.52 -17.51 -5.35
C GLU A 36 -5.53 -16.35 -5.35
N LYS A 37 -6.82 -16.70 -5.42
CA LYS A 37 -7.93 -15.73 -5.40
C LYS A 37 -7.87 -14.80 -4.19
N ARG A 38 -7.38 -15.29 -3.05
CA ARG A 38 -7.23 -14.50 -1.81
C ARG A 38 -6.23 -13.36 -1.97
N ASN A 39 -5.03 -13.64 -2.46
CA ASN A 39 -3.99 -12.63 -2.59
C ASN A 39 -4.35 -11.62 -3.68
N LEU A 40 -4.96 -12.10 -4.77
CA LEU A 40 -5.50 -11.25 -5.82
C LEU A 40 -6.55 -10.27 -5.26
N MET A 41 -7.49 -10.75 -4.44
CA MET A 41 -8.51 -9.91 -3.79
C MET A 41 -7.92 -8.93 -2.76
N LEU A 42 -6.96 -9.36 -1.94
CA LEU A 42 -6.30 -8.47 -0.97
C LEU A 42 -5.54 -7.34 -1.66
N ALA A 43 -4.72 -7.67 -2.65
CA ALA A 43 -3.92 -6.69 -3.37
C ALA A 43 -4.80 -5.70 -4.16
N SER A 44 -5.87 -6.19 -4.81
CA SER A 44 -6.76 -5.33 -5.59
C SER A 44 -7.54 -4.35 -4.71
N VAL A 45 -8.09 -4.80 -3.58
CA VAL A 45 -8.85 -3.93 -2.66
C VAL A 45 -7.96 -2.88 -2.01
N ILE A 46 -6.77 -3.25 -1.53
CA ILE A 46 -5.83 -2.30 -0.92
C ILE A 46 -5.38 -1.25 -1.95
N MET A 47 -5.13 -1.66 -3.20
CA MET A 47 -4.72 -0.75 -4.27
C MET A 47 -5.84 0.22 -4.65
N VAL A 48 -7.09 -0.27 -4.78
CA VAL A 48 -8.25 0.56 -5.12
C VAL A 48 -8.54 1.57 -4.01
N LEU A 49 -8.51 1.17 -2.74
CA LEU A 49 -8.76 2.09 -1.62
C LEU A 49 -7.60 3.07 -1.39
N GLY A 50 -6.35 2.64 -1.62
CA GLY A 50 -5.17 3.47 -1.43
C GLY A 50 -5.01 4.58 -2.49
N VAL A 51 -5.34 4.30 -3.75
CA VAL A 51 -5.27 5.28 -4.85
C VAL A 51 -6.62 5.99 -5.08
N GLY A 52 -7.73 5.35 -4.74
CA GLY A 52 -9.10 5.79 -5.09
C GLY A 52 -9.61 7.02 -4.35
N GLY A 53 -8.81 7.66 -3.49
CA GLY A 53 -9.21 8.92 -2.86
C GLY A 53 -10.32 8.80 -1.81
N ALA A 54 -10.57 7.60 -1.30
CA ALA A 54 -11.68 7.34 -0.39
C ALA A 54 -11.42 7.95 0.99
N LYS A 55 -12.21 8.97 1.35
CA LYS A 55 -12.20 9.59 2.67
C LYS A 55 -13.53 9.32 3.36
N LEU A 56 -13.47 8.81 4.59
CA LEU A 56 -14.67 8.63 5.42
C LEU A 56 -14.74 9.76 6.44
N HIS A 57 -15.79 10.56 6.34
CA HIS A 57 -16.14 11.58 7.33
C HIS A 57 -17.17 11.00 8.30
N LEU A 58 -16.73 10.68 9.52
CA LEU A 58 -17.59 10.26 10.63
C LEU A 58 -17.70 11.42 11.61
N GLY A 59 -18.57 12.39 11.29
CA GLY A 59 -18.79 13.59 12.09
C GLY A 59 -17.52 14.44 12.24
N SER A 60 -16.80 14.28 13.36
CA SER A 60 -15.57 14.99 13.69
C SER A 60 -14.28 14.21 13.36
N PHE A 61 -14.36 12.96 12.92
CA PHE A 61 -13.21 12.15 12.50
C PHE A 61 -13.18 12.02 10.98
N GLU A 62 -12.09 12.49 10.37
CA GLU A 62 -11.78 12.30 8.95
C GLU A 62 -10.71 11.22 8.83
N LEU A 63 -11.09 10.06 8.30
CA LEU A 63 -10.14 8.99 8.00
C LEU A 63 -9.54 9.22 6.61
N ASP A 64 -8.23 9.40 6.58
CA ASP A 64 -7.47 9.50 5.34
C ASP A 64 -7.45 8.15 4.61
N GLN A 65 -7.41 8.20 3.28
CA GLN A 65 -7.39 7.03 2.40
C GLN A 65 -6.28 6.02 2.74
N MET A 66 -5.12 6.48 3.26
CA MET A 66 -4.05 5.56 3.67
C MET A 66 -4.46 4.71 4.88
N THR A 67 -5.11 5.32 5.86
CA THR A 67 -5.63 4.62 7.04
C THR A 67 -6.78 3.70 6.67
N LEU A 68 -7.65 4.13 5.75
CA LEU A 68 -8.77 3.33 5.25
C LEU A 68 -8.28 2.09 4.50
N ALA A 69 -7.30 2.23 3.61
CA ALA A 69 -6.74 1.13 2.83
C ALA A 69 -6.05 0.10 3.75
N THR A 70 -5.30 0.57 4.75
CA THR A 70 -4.62 -0.30 5.72
C THR A 70 -5.62 -1.02 6.61
N ALA A 71 -6.62 -0.32 7.15
CA ALA A 71 -7.66 -0.90 7.98
C ALA A 71 -8.47 -1.95 7.20
N ALA A 72 -8.86 -1.67 5.96
CA ALA A 72 -9.55 -2.61 5.10
C ALA A 72 -8.69 -3.84 4.78
N GLY A 73 -7.39 -3.67 4.51
CA GLY A 73 -6.46 -4.77 4.29
C GLY A 73 -6.34 -5.71 5.50
N ILE A 74 -6.21 -5.15 6.70
CA ILE A 74 -6.15 -5.91 7.96
C ILE A 74 -7.48 -6.62 8.21
N LEU A 75 -8.60 -5.92 8.05
CA LEU A 75 -9.95 -6.47 8.27
C LEU A 75 -10.23 -7.64 7.32
N LEU A 76 -9.91 -7.49 6.04
CA LEU A 76 -10.12 -8.53 5.03
C LEU A 76 -9.20 -9.73 5.25
N ASN A 77 -7.99 -9.51 5.76
CA ASN A 77 -7.09 -10.58 6.15
C ASN A 77 -7.61 -11.39 7.36
N LEU A 78 -8.33 -10.74 8.29
CA LEU A 78 -8.98 -11.41 9.43
C LEU A 78 -10.24 -12.18 9.03
N VAL A 79 -11.09 -11.60 8.18
CA VAL A 79 -12.37 -12.18 7.76
C VAL A 79 -12.18 -13.42 6.90
N LEU A 80 -11.09 -13.49 6.11
CA LEU A 80 -10.74 -14.69 5.36
C LEU A 80 -9.77 -15.55 6.21
N PRO A 81 -10.16 -16.71 6.76
CA PRO A 81 -9.23 -17.65 7.38
C PRO A 81 -8.35 -18.38 6.35
N ARG A 82 -7.10 -18.70 6.70
CA ARG A 82 -6.09 -19.32 5.81
C ARG A 82 -6.32 -20.83 5.67
N PRO A 83 -6.31 -21.41 4.46
CA PRO A 83 -5.72 -22.72 4.25
C PRO A 83 -4.19 -22.57 4.34
N ALA A 84 -3.54 -23.42 5.12
CA ALA A 84 -2.12 -23.35 5.45
C ALA A 84 -1.20 -23.60 4.23
N ALA A 85 -0.96 -22.60 3.38
CA ALA A 85 0.18 -22.56 2.45
C ALA A 85 0.27 -21.21 1.72
N GLN A 86 0.72 -20.16 2.41
CA GLN A 86 1.52 -19.08 1.81
C GLN A 86 2.16 -18.21 2.90
N PRO A 87 3.41 -18.50 3.27
CA PRO A 87 4.25 -17.63 4.08
C PRO A 87 5.05 -16.70 3.15
N ALA A 88 4.63 -15.45 2.95
CA ALA A 88 5.51 -14.36 2.48
C ALA A 88 4.75 -13.03 2.38
N ALA A 89 4.80 -12.21 3.44
CA ALA A 89 4.96 -10.74 3.39
C ALA A 89 4.92 -10.13 4.81
N GLU A 90 5.56 -10.79 5.78
CA GLU A 90 6.07 -10.14 6.97
C GLU A 90 7.53 -10.59 7.07
N LYS A 91 8.40 -9.88 6.36
CA LYS A 91 9.75 -9.67 6.86
C LYS A 91 9.80 -8.20 7.23
N PRO A 92 9.75 -7.86 8.53
CA PRO A 92 10.05 -6.49 8.92
C PRO A 92 11.47 -6.19 8.42
N ALA A 93 11.59 -5.13 7.62
CA ALA A 93 12.87 -4.55 7.21
C ALA A 93 13.53 -3.79 8.38
N GLU A 94 13.53 -4.39 9.57
CA GLU A 94 14.06 -3.83 10.82
C GLU A 94 14.76 -4.93 11.63
N ALA A 95 15.80 -5.55 11.05
CA ALA A 95 16.73 -6.42 11.76
C ALA A 95 18.16 -6.41 11.16
N ALA A 96 18.48 -5.46 10.28
CA ALA A 96 19.80 -5.35 9.62
C ALA A 96 20.52 -4.03 9.95
N ARG A 97 20.18 -3.39 11.07
CA ARG A 97 20.91 -2.23 11.61
C ARG A 97 21.27 -2.52 13.07
N CYS A 98 22.28 -3.36 13.25
CA CYS A 98 23.18 -3.36 14.40
C CYS A 98 24.59 -3.11 13.87
#